data_AF-A0AAD5M396-F1
#
_entry.id   AF-A0AAD5M396-F1
#
_cell.length_a   1.000
_cell.length_b   1.000
_cell.length_c   1.000
_cell.angle_alpha   90.00
_cell.angle_beta   90.00
_cell.angle_gamma   90.00
#
_symmetry.space_group_name_H-M   'P 1'
#
loop_
_entity.id
_entity.type
_entity.pdbx_description
1 polymer ?
#
loop_
_entity_poly.entity_id
_entity_poly.type
_entity_poly.pdbx_seq_one_letter_code
_entity_poly.pdbx_strand_id
1 'polypeptide(L)'
;MKIFAVLALSATALVAAANAEPAANCALGCHDIFKPVCGSNGVTYGNECEFNIAKCQMGDAGKDLTIKHQGECEQPVCNDTCPDILNPVCASNDVTYANPCEFLNAKCKLGDAGNDLFIKYGGECVLKPSASCFIMCPDVMQPVCGSDEITYKNACEFDVAKCKLDDAGKDLFIKHEGVCRREAVKAAATCNTVCADVFAPVCGSNDVTYNNDCDFGVAKCKLGDAGKDLTIKHDGECGDKAKRALRAEIGCEIGCVDEYVPVCGSDMITYRNKCELRVAQCTTKDPTLVELYEGVCRR
;
A
#
# COMPACT_ATOMS: atom_id res chain seq x y z
N MET A 1 21.30 55.28 -46.72
CA MET A 1 22.39 54.38 -46.29
C MET A 1 22.14 53.94 -44.85
N LYS A 2 21.71 52.69 -44.65
CA LYS A 2 22.27 51.72 -43.70
C LYS A 2 21.45 50.45 -43.83
N ILE A 3 22.08 49.52 -44.53
CA ILE A 3 21.66 48.15 -44.81
C ILE A 3 21.81 47.37 -43.49
N PHE A 4 20.77 46.65 -43.07
CA PHE A 4 20.94 45.50 -42.19
C PHE A 4 20.31 44.28 -42.86
N ALA A 5 21.21 43.42 -43.33
CA ALA A 5 20.91 42.07 -43.77
C ALA A 5 20.68 41.18 -42.55
N VAL A 6 19.62 40.35 -42.57
CA VAL A 6 19.60 39.09 -41.82
C VAL A 6 18.99 38.02 -42.72
N LEU A 7 19.93 37.25 -43.28
CA LEU A 7 19.91 35.84 -43.67
C LEU A 7 18.59 35.06 -43.64
N ALA A 8 18.26 34.51 -44.82
CA ALA A 8 17.41 33.36 -45.02
C ALA A 8 18.08 32.08 -44.48
N LEU A 9 17.30 31.15 -43.92
CA LEU A 9 17.54 29.71 -44.06
C LEU A 9 16.26 28.90 -43.76
N SER A 10 15.97 28.04 -44.73
CA SER A 10 14.88 27.09 -44.92
C SER A 10 14.48 26.27 -43.69
N ALA A 11 13.17 26.26 -43.37
CA ALA A 11 12.55 25.20 -42.59
C ALA A 11 12.25 24.02 -43.52
N THR A 12 13.15 23.04 -43.56
CA THR A 12 12.90 21.75 -44.21
C THR A 12 11.91 20.96 -43.35
N ALA A 13 10.75 20.65 -43.95
CA ALA A 13 9.81 19.70 -43.41
C ALA A 13 10.45 18.30 -43.39
N LEU A 14 10.81 17.83 -42.19
CA LEU A 14 11.06 16.41 -41.97
C LEU A 14 9.72 15.70 -41.87
N VAL A 15 9.22 15.26 -43.02
CA VAL A 15 8.24 14.17 -43.07
C VAL A 15 8.99 12.93 -42.61
N ALA A 16 8.74 12.51 -41.37
CA ALA A 16 9.08 11.16 -40.94
C ALA A 16 8.19 10.20 -41.74
N ALA A 17 8.69 9.75 -42.89
CA ALA A 17 8.15 8.57 -43.53
C ALA A 17 8.36 7.42 -42.54
N ALA A 18 7.26 6.96 -41.94
CA ALA A 18 7.24 5.68 -41.28
C ALA A 18 7.70 4.65 -42.31
N ASN A 19 8.89 4.09 -42.10
CA ASN A 19 9.31 2.89 -42.79
C ASN A 19 8.38 1.76 -42.33
N ALA A 20 7.23 1.63 -42.98
CA ALA A 20 6.51 0.37 -42.99
C ALA A 20 7.39 -0.61 -43.78
N GLU A 21 7.97 -1.58 -43.08
CA GLU A 21 8.65 -2.71 -43.71
C GLU A 21 7.71 -3.37 -44.73
N PRO A 22 8.23 -3.84 -45.88
CA PRO A 22 7.41 -4.39 -46.93
C PRO A 22 6.69 -5.64 -46.40
N ALA A 23 5.36 -5.67 -46.57
CA ALA A 23 4.52 -6.82 -46.26
C ALA A 23 5.12 -8.09 -46.89
N ALA A 24 5.34 -9.11 -46.07
CA ALA A 24 5.87 -10.40 -46.50
C ALA A 24 5.01 -10.96 -47.64
N ASN A 25 5.63 -11.21 -48.79
CA ASN A 25 4.96 -11.76 -49.97
C ASN A 25 4.69 -13.25 -49.75
N CYS A 26 3.59 -13.59 -49.08
CA CYS A 26 3.19 -14.96 -48.78
C CYS A 26 2.55 -15.65 -49.98
N ALA A 27 2.71 -16.97 -50.08
CA ALA A 27 2.02 -17.76 -51.09
C ALA A 27 0.50 -17.59 -50.98
N LEU A 28 -0.18 -17.50 -52.13
CA LEU A 28 -1.62 -17.15 -52.23
C LEU A 28 -2.56 -18.37 -52.21
N GLY A 29 -2.04 -19.59 -52.32
CA GLY A 29 -2.88 -20.77 -52.37
C GLY A 29 -2.13 -22.09 -52.24
N CYS A 30 -2.87 -23.10 -51.81
CA CYS A 30 -2.43 -24.47 -51.68
C CYS A 30 -3.26 -25.38 -52.58
N HIS A 31 -2.78 -26.59 -52.80
CA HIS A 31 -3.62 -27.63 -53.40
C HIS A 31 -4.55 -28.15 -52.32
N ASP A 32 -5.80 -28.47 -52.67
CA ASP A 32 -6.82 -28.98 -51.74
C ASP A 32 -6.57 -30.46 -51.37
N ILE A 33 -5.39 -30.76 -50.86
CA ILE A 33 -4.98 -32.08 -50.36
C ILE A 33 -5.10 -32.04 -48.84
N PHE A 34 -6.02 -32.82 -48.28
CA PHE A 34 -6.18 -32.93 -46.84
C PHE A 34 -5.17 -33.92 -46.27
N LYS A 35 -4.11 -33.40 -45.64
CA LYS A 35 -3.07 -34.14 -44.93
C LYS A 35 -2.67 -33.33 -43.69
N PRO A 36 -3.48 -33.39 -42.62
CA PRO A 36 -3.46 -32.38 -41.58
C PRO A 36 -2.17 -32.38 -40.76
N VAL A 37 -1.84 -31.22 -40.21
CA VAL A 37 -0.74 -31.02 -39.27
C VAL A 37 -1.21 -30.21 -38.08
N CYS A 38 -0.71 -30.53 -36.89
CA CYS A 38 -0.99 -29.78 -35.67
C CYS A 38 0.11 -28.73 -35.45
N GLY A 39 -0.27 -27.45 -35.42
CA GLY A 39 0.65 -26.36 -35.09
C GLY A 39 0.98 -26.31 -33.60
N SER A 40 2.10 -25.68 -33.24
CA SER A 40 2.52 -25.43 -31.85
C SER A 40 1.57 -24.50 -31.10
N ASN A 41 0.67 -23.83 -31.81
CA ASN A 41 -0.44 -23.04 -31.28
C ASN A 41 -1.72 -23.86 -31.04
N GLY A 42 -1.70 -25.17 -31.21
CA GLY A 42 -2.86 -26.05 -31.03
C GLY A 42 -3.90 -25.97 -32.15
N VAL A 43 -3.57 -25.35 -33.29
CA VAL A 43 -4.47 -25.26 -34.45
C VAL A 43 -4.16 -26.37 -35.45
N THR A 44 -5.20 -27.06 -35.92
CA THR A 44 -5.11 -28.01 -37.04
C THR A 44 -5.12 -27.26 -38.36
N TYR A 45 -4.11 -27.49 -39.20
CA TYR A 45 -4.04 -26.98 -40.56
C TYR A 45 -4.35 -28.11 -41.54
N GLY A 46 -5.08 -27.83 -42.63
CA GLY A 46 -5.52 -28.87 -43.57
C GLY A 46 -4.37 -29.59 -44.26
N ASN A 47 -3.22 -28.91 -44.39
CA ASN A 47 -1.95 -29.47 -44.81
C ASN A 47 -0.76 -28.57 -44.42
N GLU A 48 0.45 -29.07 -44.66
CA GLU A 48 1.70 -28.34 -44.42
C GLU A 48 1.82 -27.04 -45.26
N CYS A 49 1.20 -26.98 -46.45
CA CYS A 49 1.18 -25.75 -47.24
C CYS A 49 0.34 -24.66 -46.55
N GLU A 50 -0.86 -25.00 -46.08
CA GLU A 50 -1.74 -24.08 -45.34
C GLU A 50 -1.08 -23.60 -44.04
N PHE A 51 -0.38 -24.50 -43.33
CA PHE A 51 0.42 -24.14 -42.16
C PHE A 51 1.47 -23.07 -42.50
N ASN A 52 2.21 -23.26 -43.60
CA ASN A 52 3.28 -22.33 -44.01
C ASN A 52 2.72 -20.98 -44.50
N ILE A 53 1.57 -20.97 -45.16
CA ILE A 53 0.88 -19.73 -45.53
C ILE A 53 0.48 -18.98 -44.26
N ALA A 54 -0.17 -19.66 -43.30
CA ALA A 54 -0.57 -19.04 -42.03
C ALA A 54 0.65 -18.52 -41.26
N LYS A 55 1.72 -19.32 -41.17
CA LYS A 55 3.01 -18.93 -40.58
C LYS A 55 3.57 -17.65 -41.20
N CYS A 56 3.53 -17.54 -42.53
CA CYS A 56 3.98 -16.34 -43.24
C CYS A 56 3.07 -15.14 -42.98
N GLN A 57 1.75 -15.33 -43.03
CA GLN A 57 0.76 -14.27 -42.83
C GLN A 57 0.80 -13.67 -41.41
N MET A 58 1.25 -14.45 -40.42
CA MET A 58 1.46 -13.99 -39.05
C MET A 58 2.71 -13.11 -38.86
N GLY A 59 3.54 -12.91 -39.90
CA GLY A 59 4.72 -12.06 -39.83
C GLY A 59 5.71 -12.49 -38.74
N ASP A 60 6.13 -11.55 -37.90
CA ASP A 60 7.05 -11.83 -36.78
C ASP A 60 6.48 -12.84 -35.77
N ALA A 61 5.17 -12.80 -35.49
CA ALA A 61 4.51 -13.74 -34.59
C ALA A 61 4.48 -15.17 -35.18
N GLY A 62 4.63 -15.31 -36.49
CA GLY A 62 4.72 -16.61 -37.16
C GLY A 62 6.08 -17.28 -37.00
N LYS A 63 7.15 -16.55 -36.65
CA LYS A 63 8.51 -17.11 -36.57
C LYS A 63 8.59 -18.29 -35.60
N ASP A 64 7.86 -18.21 -34.49
CA ASP A 64 7.81 -19.23 -33.43
C ASP A 64 6.77 -20.33 -33.67
N LEU A 65 5.94 -20.20 -34.70
CA LEU A 65 4.96 -21.23 -35.07
C LEU A 65 5.69 -22.44 -35.70
N THR A 66 5.57 -23.62 -35.10
CA THR A 66 6.18 -24.87 -35.57
C THR A 66 5.12 -25.96 -35.71
N ILE A 67 5.40 -27.03 -36.45
CA ILE A 67 4.52 -28.21 -36.48
C ILE A 67 4.85 -29.05 -35.25
N LYS A 68 3.87 -29.23 -34.36
CA LYS A 68 4.00 -30.05 -33.15
C LYS A 68 4.02 -31.53 -33.49
N HIS A 69 3.08 -31.99 -34.33
CA HIS A 69 3.03 -33.35 -34.85
C HIS A 69 2.21 -33.43 -36.15
N GLN A 70 2.35 -34.56 -36.85
CA GLN A 70 1.52 -34.89 -38.01
C GLN A 70 0.11 -35.33 -37.55
N GLY A 71 -0.91 -35.07 -38.37
CA GLY A 71 -2.30 -35.30 -38.01
C GLY A 71 -2.98 -34.06 -37.43
N GLU A 72 -4.27 -34.18 -37.14
CA GLU A 72 -5.03 -33.11 -36.48
C GLU A 72 -4.60 -32.97 -35.01
N CYS A 73 -4.73 -31.78 -34.44
CA CYS A 73 -4.52 -31.59 -33.00
C CYS A 73 -5.52 -32.41 -32.20
N GLU A 74 -5.04 -33.14 -31.20
CA GLU A 74 -5.88 -33.90 -30.28
C GLU A 74 -6.63 -32.93 -29.35
N GLN A 75 -7.95 -33.09 -29.25
CA GLN A 75 -8.70 -32.40 -28.20
C GLN A 75 -8.47 -33.08 -26.85
N PRO A 76 -8.20 -32.33 -25.78
CA PRO A 76 -7.99 -32.90 -24.48
C PRO A 76 -9.28 -33.57 -23.98
N VAL A 77 -9.18 -34.82 -23.52
CA VAL A 77 -10.29 -35.51 -22.85
C VAL A 77 -10.41 -34.94 -21.44
N CYS A 78 -11.42 -34.10 -21.23
CA CYS A 78 -11.65 -33.43 -19.95
C CYS A 78 -12.79 -34.09 -19.16
N ASN A 79 -12.66 -34.09 -17.84
CA ASN A 79 -13.75 -34.52 -16.97
C ASN A 79 -14.76 -33.39 -16.83
N ASP A 80 -15.93 -33.54 -17.46
CA ASP A 80 -17.03 -32.58 -17.37
C ASP A 80 -17.91 -32.74 -16.13
N THR A 81 -17.62 -33.73 -15.28
CA THR A 81 -18.35 -33.94 -14.03
C THR A 81 -17.57 -33.38 -12.85
N CYS A 82 -18.06 -32.27 -12.30
CA CYS A 82 -17.58 -31.69 -11.06
C CYS A 82 -18.68 -31.73 -9.98
N PRO A 83 -18.32 -31.95 -8.71
CA PRO A 83 -19.29 -31.88 -7.63
C PRO A 83 -19.71 -30.43 -7.36
N ASP A 84 -20.97 -30.23 -6.98
CA ASP A 84 -21.55 -28.94 -6.57
C ASP A 84 -21.10 -28.53 -5.15
N ILE A 85 -19.79 -28.53 -4.92
CA ILE A 85 -19.17 -28.07 -3.67
C ILE A 85 -18.60 -26.68 -3.93
N LEU A 86 -19.02 -25.69 -3.14
CA LEU A 86 -18.46 -24.34 -3.19
C LEU A 86 -17.17 -24.29 -2.36
N ASN A 87 -16.04 -24.18 -3.05
CA ASN A 87 -14.71 -23.98 -2.47
C ASN A 87 -13.88 -23.11 -3.42
N PRO A 88 -14.20 -21.82 -3.52
CA PRO A 88 -13.75 -20.98 -4.62
C PRO A 88 -12.22 -20.87 -4.69
N VAL A 89 -11.69 -20.73 -5.90
CA VAL A 89 -10.26 -20.48 -6.15
C VAL A 89 -10.09 -19.35 -7.14
N CYS A 90 -9.06 -18.51 -6.93
CA CYS A 90 -8.69 -17.45 -7.85
C CYS A 90 -7.56 -17.92 -8.76
N ALA A 91 -7.74 -17.80 -10.07
CA ALA A 91 -6.75 -18.23 -11.06
C ALA A 91 -5.88 -17.07 -11.60
N SER A 92 -4.83 -17.42 -12.34
CA SER A 92 -3.86 -16.48 -12.91
C SER A 92 -4.48 -15.46 -13.86
N ASN A 93 -5.60 -15.80 -14.49
CA ASN A 93 -6.40 -14.93 -15.36
C ASN A 93 -7.45 -14.07 -14.63
N ASP A 94 -7.38 -13.98 -13.29
CA ASP A 94 -8.30 -13.20 -12.45
C ASP A 94 -9.77 -13.65 -12.53
N VAL A 95 -10.00 -14.91 -12.92
CA VAL A 95 -11.30 -15.56 -12.90
C VAL A 95 -11.45 -16.40 -11.64
N THR A 96 -12.57 -16.22 -10.94
CA THR A 96 -12.99 -17.09 -9.84
C THR A 96 -13.61 -18.37 -10.39
N TYR A 97 -13.09 -19.52 -9.98
CA TYR A 97 -13.70 -20.82 -10.24
C TYR A 97 -14.41 -21.29 -8.98
N ALA A 98 -15.62 -21.87 -9.13
CA ALA A 98 -16.48 -22.28 -8.02
C ALA A 98 -15.80 -23.31 -7.09
N ASN A 99 -14.93 -24.14 -7.66
CA ASN A 99 -14.09 -25.09 -6.93
C ASN A 99 -12.85 -25.51 -7.72
N PRO A 100 -11.90 -26.23 -7.11
CA PRO A 100 -10.70 -26.71 -7.81
C PRO A 100 -10.98 -27.65 -8.99
N CYS A 101 -12.11 -28.40 -8.97
CA CYS A 101 -12.48 -29.26 -10.10
C CYS A 101 -12.85 -28.43 -11.33
N GLU A 102 -13.67 -27.40 -11.15
CA GLU A 102 -14.04 -26.46 -12.23
C GLU A 102 -12.81 -25.77 -12.81
N PHE A 103 -11.86 -25.36 -11.96
CA PHE A 103 -10.57 -24.84 -12.40
C PHE A 103 -9.80 -25.85 -13.27
N LEU A 104 -9.68 -27.11 -12.82
CA LEU A 104 -8.96 -28.15 -13.56
C LEU A 104 -9.64 -28.51 -14.88
N ASN A 105 -10.97 -28.54 -14.91
CA ASN A 105 -11.73 -28.77 -16.13
C ASN A 105 -11.50 -27.63 -17.13
N ALA A 106 -11.58 -26.37 -16.69
CA ALA A 106 -11.26 -25.22 -17.52
C ALA A 106 -9.81 -25.24 -18.02
N LYS A 107 -8.85 -25.55 -17.15
CA LYS A 107 -7.44 -25.74 -17.51
C LYS A 107 -7.27 -26.82 -18.56
N CYS A 108 -7.97 -27.95 -18.42
CA CYS A 108 -7.95 -29.04 -19.39
C CYS A 108 -8.49 -28.61 -20.75
N LYS A 109 -9.63 -27.91 -20.79
CA LYS A 109 -10.27 -27.43 -22.03
C LYS A 109 -9.41 -26.47 -22.84
N LEU A 110 -8.44 -25.81 -22.19
CA LEU A 110 -7.47 -24.93 -22.84
C LEU A 110 -6.28 -25.68 -23.48
N GLY A 111 -6.15 -27.00 -23.29
CA GLY A 111 -5.06 -27.78 -23.84
C GLY A 111 -3.69 -27.22 -23.42
N ASP A 112 -2.78 -27.04 -24.39
CA ASP A 112 -1.44 -26.49 -24.13
C ASP A 112 -1.48 -25.06 -23.56
N ALA A 113 -2.47 -24.24 -23.93
CA ALA A 113 -2.64 -22.89 -23.39
C ALA A 113 -3.08 -22.90 -21.91
N GLY A 114 -3.60 -24.02 -21.42
CA GLY A 114 -3.93 -24.21 -20.01
C GLY A 114 -2.69 -24.31 -19.11
N ASN A 115 -1.50 -24.53 -19.66
CA ASN A 115 -0.27 -24.63 -18.87
C ASN A 115 0.02 -23.34 -18.08
N ASP A 116 -0.30 -22.17 -18.67
CA ASP A 116 -0.13 -20.85 -18.06
C ASP A 116 -1.28 -20.48 -17.09
N LEU A 117 -2.33 -21.30 -17.03
CA LEU A 117 -3.42 -21.15 -16.08
C LEU A 117 -3.07 -21.85 -14.76
N PHE A 118 -2.89 -21.10 -13.67
CA PHE A 118 -2.57 -21.64 -12.34
C PHE A 118 -3.43 -20.96 -11.25
N ILE A 119 -3.61 -21.63 -10.11
CA ILE A 119 -4.31 -21.03 -8.96
C ILE A 119 -3.37 -20.03 -8.28
N LYS A 120 -3.79 -18.76 -8.18
CA LYS A 120 -3.09 -17.71 -7.42
C LYS A 120 -3.24 -17.92 -5.92
N TYR A 121 -4.47 -18.12 -5.44
CA TYR A 121 -4.80 -18.35 -4.04
C TYR A 121 -6.19 -18.98 -3.91
N GLY A 122 -6.46 -19.59 -2.74
CA GLY A 122 -7.79 -20.10 -2.38
C GLY A 122 -8.72 -18.96 -1.94
N GLY A 123 -9.99 -19.05 -2.32
CA GLY A 123 -10.98 -18.00 -2.19
C GLY A 123 -11.42 -17.44 -3.55
N GLU A 124 -12.43 -16.58 -3.52
CA GLU A 124 -12.83 -15.83 -4.72
C GLU A 124 -11.69 -14.90 -5.15
N CYS A 125 -11.56 -14.63 -6.45
CA CYS A 125 -10.71 -13.53 -6.88
C CYS A 125 -11.23 -12.26 -6.22
N VAL A 126 -10.44 -11.73 -5.29
CA VAL A 126 -10.58 -10.33 -4.96
C VAL A 126 -10.14 -9.62 -6.22
N LEU A 127 -11.05 -8.86 -6.82
CA LEU A 127 -10.62 -7.74 -7.63
C LEU A 127 -9.66 -6.98 -6.72
N LYS A 128 -8.35 -7.10 -6.98
CA LYS A 128 -7.42 -6.08 -6.48
C LYS A 128 -8.12 -4.77 -6.83
N PRO A 129 -8.36 -3.86 -5.87
CA PRO A 129 -9.08 -2.64 -6.15
C PRO A 129 -8.45 -2.01 -7.38
N SER A 130 -9.08 -2.18 -8.53
CA SER A 130 -8.55 -1.69 -9.78
C SER A 130 -8.98 -0.22 -9.81
N ALA A 131 -7.97 0.64 -9.94
CA ALA A 131 -8.09 2.04 -10.32
C ALA A 131 -8.67 3.07 -9.32
N SER A 132 -9.24 2.70 -8.17
CA SER A 132 -9.64 3.72 -7.20
C SER A 132 -9.19 3.41 -5.77
N CYS A 133 -8.19 4.16 -5.32
CA CYS A 133 -7.86 4.34 -3.91
C CYS A 133 -8.91 5.24 -3.25
N PHE A 134 -10.17 4.86 -3.40
CA PHE A 134 -11.31 5.52 -2.81
C PHE A 134 -11.61 4.87 -1.46
N ILE A 135 -10.76 5.19 -0.51
CA ILE A 135 -10.92 4.80 0.89
C ILE A 135 -11.47 6.03 1.61
N MET A 136 -12.60 5.88 2.29
CA MET A 136 -13.11 6.94 3.17
C MET A 136 -12.38 6.86 4.50
N CYS A 137 -11.62 7.91 4.85
CA CYS A 137 -10.92 7.97 6.12
C CYS A 137 -11.72 8.76 7.16
N PRO A 138 -11.70 8.31 8.43
CA PRO A 138 -12.26 9.08 9.53
C PRO A 138 -11.47 10.38 9.71
N ASP A 139 -12.16 11.47 10.04
CA ASP A 139 -11.56 12.75 10.36
C ASP A 139 -10.99 12.76 11.79
N VAL A 140 -9.97 11.94 12.02
CA VAL A 140 -9.28 11.80 13.31
C VAL A 140 -7.82 12.22 13.12
N MET A 141 -7.33 13.12 13.99
CA MET A 141 -5.95 13.62 13.98
C MET A 141 -5.05 12.72 14.84
N GLN A 142 -4.52 11.67 14.23
CA GLN A 142 -3.58 10.72 14.84
C GLN A 142 -2.39 10.52 13.88
N PRO A 143 -1.48 11.51 13.79
CA PRO A 143 -0.56 11.58 12.68
C PRO A 143 0.45 10.43 12.65
N VAL A 144 0.91 10.08 11.45
CA VAL A 144 2.01 9.12 11.22
C VAL A 144 3.02 9.71 10.25
N CYS A 145 4.30 9.38 10.44
CA CYS A 145 5.37 9.81 9.56
C CYS A 145 5.70 8.71 8.56
N GLY A 146 5.54 8.98 7.26
CA GLY A 146 5.95 8.06 6.21
C GLY A 146 7.47 8.02 5.99
N SER A 147 7.94 6.96 5.34
CA SER A 147 9.34 6.82 4.89
C SER A 147 9.74 7.86 3.84
N ASP A 148 8.75 8.53 3.24
CA ASP A 148 8.86 9.67 2.32
C ASP A 148 8.99 11.04 3.01
N GLU A 149 9.09 11.04 4.35
CA GLU A 149 9.13 12.25 5.19
C GLU A 149 7.84 13.11 5.12
N ILE A 150 6.74 12.52 4.67
CA ILE A 150 5.42 13.15 4.66
C ILE A 150 4.65 12.77 5.93
N THR A 151 4.07 13.78 6.56
CA THR A 151 3.13 13.59 7.68
C THR A 151 1.75 13.28 7.13
N TYR A 152 1.22 12.13 7.48
CA TYR A 152 -0.15 11.72 7.17
C TYR A 152 -1.04 11.99 8.39
N LYS A 153 -2.25 12.48 8.15
CA LYS A 153 -3.22 12.86 9.20
C LYS A 153 -3.56 11.71 10.15
N ASN A 154 -3.65 10.51 9.58
CA ASN A 154 -3.79 9.24 10.29
C ASN A 154 -3.31 8.07 9.41
N ALA A 155 -3.27 6.88 10.00
CA ALA A 155 -2.86 5.66 9.31
C ALA A 155 -3.73 5.34 8.07
N CYS A 156 -5.03 5.66 8.10
CA CYS A 156 -5.90 5.48 6.94
C CYS A 156 -5.47 6.35 5.77
N GLU A 157 -5.19 7.64 6.02
CA GLU A 157 -4.71 8.57 4.99
C GLU A 157 -3.34 8.16 4.43
N PHE A 158 -2.49 7.55 5.26
CA PHE A 158 -1.26 6.89 4.81
C PHE A 158 -1.54 5.71 3.87
N ASP A 159 -2.49 4.83 4.22
CA ASP A 159 -2.85 3.68 3.39
C ASP A 159 -3.48 4.10 2.05
N VAL A 160 -4.25 5.20 2.04
CA VAL A 160 -4.77 5.79 0.79
C VAL A 160 -3.63 6.25 -0.09
N ALA A 161 -2.64 6.94 0.46
CA ALA A 161 -1.48 7.41 -0.28
C ALA A 161 -0.63 6.24 -0.79
N LYS A 162 -0.40 5.23 0.06
CA LYS A 162 0.28 3.98 -0.30
C LYS A 162 -0.42 3.25 -1.45
N CYS A 163 -1.75 3.17 -1.40
CA CYS A 163 -2.56 2.60 -2.48
C CYS A 163 -2.36 3.38 -3.79
N LYS A 164 -2.36 4.72 -3.75
CA LYS A 164 -2.24 5.57 -4.97
C LYS A 164 -0.90 5.43 -5.69
N LEU A 165 0.10 4.83 -5.05
CA LEU A 165 1.44 4.65 -5.59
C LEU A 165 1.64 3.28 -6.27
N ASP A 166 0.61 2.43 -6.36
CA ASP A 166 0.67 1.11 -6.99
C ASP A 166 1.91 0.29 -6.55
N ASP A 167 2.73 -0.19 -7.49
CA ASP A 167 3.94 -0.96 -7.19
C ASP A 167 5.00 -0.14 -6.42
N ALA A 168 5.05 1.19 -6.60
CA ALA A 168 5.93 2.08 -5.83
C ALA A 168 5.45 2.27 -4.38
N GLY A 169 4.17 1.99 -4.09
CA GLY A 169 3.62 2.01 -2.73
C GLY A 169 4.22 0.93 -1.83
N LYS A 170 4.85 -0.11 -2.39
CA LYS A 170 5.49 -1.19 -1.62
C LYS A 170 6.62 -0.69 -0.73
N ASP A 171 7.32 0.37 -1.15
CA ASP A 171 8.44 0.97 -0.43
C ASP A 171 8.03 2.09 0.53
N LEU A 172 6.74 2.48 0.52
CA LEU A 172 6.18 3.42 1.47
C LEU A 172 5.75 2.67 2.74
N PHE A 173 6.38 3.00 3.87
CA PHE A 173 6.07 2.44 5.19
C PHE A 173 6.03 3.55 6.24
N ILE A 174 5.32 3.32 7.34
CA ILE A 174 5.32 4.26 8.48
C ILE A 174 6.67 4.15 9.18
N LYS A 175 7.44 5.24 9.17
CA LYS A 175 8.74 5.36 9.84
C LYS A 175 8.59 5.46 11.36
N HIS A 176 7.61 6.23 11.83
CA HIS A 176 7.22 6.32 13.25
C HIS A 176 5.82 6.93 13.41
N GLU A 177 5.22 6.74 14.57
CA GLU A 177 3.99 7.46 14.97
C GLU A 177 4.29 8.94 15.22
N GLY A 178 3.32 9.81 14.97
CA GLY A 178 3.47 11.26 15.06
C GLY A 178 3.81 11.93 13.73
N VAL A 179 3.98 13.25 13.77
CA VAL A 179 4.33 14.05 12.58
C VAL A 179 5.79 13.81 12.16
N CYS A 180 6.08 13.88 10.87
CA CYS A 180 7.47 13.86 10.40
C CYS A 180 8.22 15.08 10.92
N ARG A 181 9.40 14.82 11.49
CA ARG A 181 10.32 15.87 11.89
C ARG A 181 11.01 16.40 10.65
N ARG A 182 10.72 17.63 10.24
CA ARG A 182 11.67 18.32 9.35
C ARG A 182 12.94 18.56 10.16
N GLU A 183 14.10 18.38 9.54
CA GLU A 183 15.31 19.02 10.04
C GLU A 183 14.95 20.47 10.36
N ALA A 184 15.17 20.85 11.62
CA ALA A 184 14.94 22.20 12.10
C ALA A 184 15.48 23.16 11.05
N VAL A 185 14.59 24.01 10.55
CA VAL A 185 14.81 25.13 9.63
C VAL A 185 16.30 25.46 9.57
N LYS A 186 16.93 25.08 8.45
CA LYS A 186 18.30 25.47 8.13
C LYS A 186 18.43 26.95 8.46
N ALA A 187 19.21 27.23 9.51
CA ALA A 187 19.31 28.50 10.23
C ALA A 187 18.75 29.69 9.42
N ALA A 188 17.49 30.04 9.67
CA ALA A 188 17.04 31.37 9.34
C ALA A 188 17.99 32.32 10.06
N ALA A 189 18.55 33.31 9.36
CA ALA A 189 19.45 34.31 9.95
C ALA A 189 18.82 35.07 11.13
N THR A 190 17.52 34.87 11.39
CA THR A 190 16.79 35.36 12.55
C THR A 190 15.93 34.24 13.15
N CYS A 191 15.97 34.10 14.47
CA CYS A 191 15.23 33.08 15.23
C CYS A 191 13.75 33.44 15.44
N ASN A 192 13.13 34.05 14.43
CA ASN A 192 11.82 34.70 14.54
C ASN A 192 10.71 33.92 13.79
N THR A 193 10.86 32.60 13.70
CA THR A 193 9.86 31.71 13.11
C THR A 193 8.59 31.73 13.95
N VAL A 194 7.44 31.94 13.29
CA VAL A 194 6.12 31.78 13.91
C VAL A 194 5.76 30.30 13.86
N CYS A 195 5.58 29.69 15.03
CA CYS A 195 5.19 28.29 15.16
C CYS A 195 3.67 28.15 15.14
N ALA A 196 3.18 27.05 14.58
CA ALA A 196 1.77 26.69 14.68
C ALA A 196 1.46 26.37 16.15
N ASP A 197 0.28 26.79 16.63
CA ASP A 197 -0.20 26.51 17.98
C ASP A 197 -0.73 25.08 18.08
N VAL A 198 0.19 24.12 17.95
CA VAL A 198 -0.06 22.68 18.04
C VAL A 198 0.68 22.14 19.24
N PHE A 199 -0.06 21.54 20.17
CA PHE A 199 0.51 20.93 21.36
C PHE A 199 0.94 19.48 21.08
N ALA A 200 2.23 19.31 20.77
CA ALA A 200 2.90 18.04 20.52
C ALA A 200 4.27 18.06 21.24
N PRO A 201 4.26 17.92 22.58
CA PRO A 201 5.38 18.35 23.40
C PRO A 201 6.64 17.50 23.20
N VAL A 202 7.80 18.13 23.37
CA VAL A 202 9.12 17.46 23.36
C VAL A 202 9.95 17.85 24.56
N CYS A 203 10.76 16.93 25.04
CA CYS A 203 11.66 17.16 26.15
C CYS A 203 13.07 17.47 25.64
N GLY A 204 13.60 18.66 25.97
CA GLY A 204 14.98 19.01 25.65
C GLY A 204 16.01 18.31 26.54
N SER A 205 17.26 18.26 26.09
CA SER A 205 18.41 17.78 26.87
C SER A 205 18.67 18.63 28.11
N ASN A 206 18.14 19.85 28.15
CA ASN A 206 18.11 20.75 29.31
C ASN A 206 16.95 20.47 30.28
N ASP A 207 16.21 19.37 30.11
CA ASP A 207 15.05 18.99 30.92
C ASP A 207 13.91 20.04 30.91
N VAL A 208 13.78 20.81 29.82
CA VAL A 208 12.67 21.75 29.56
C VAL A 208 11.70 21.16 28.52
N THR A 209 10.41 21.22 28.81
CA THR A 209 9.33 20.88 27.86
C THR A 209 9.11 22.03 26.88
N TYR A 210 9.06 21.72 25.59
CA TYR A 210 8.67 22.65 24.53
C TYR A 210 7.33 22.20 23.94
N ASN A 211 6.45 23.13 23.55
CA ASN A 211 5.10 22.78 23.07
C ASN A 211 5.12 21.94 21.80
N ASN A 212 6.14 22.12 20.96
CA ASN A 212 6.40 21.33 19.77
C ASN A 212 7.85 21.49 19.29
N ASP A 213 8.22 20.74 18.27
CA ASP A 213 9.55 20.79 17.63
C ASP A 213 9.92 22.18 17.11
N CYS A 214 8.94 22.98 16.66
CA CYS A 214 9.19 24.34 16.17
C CYS A 214 9.61 25.25 17.32
N ASP A 215 8.89 25.21 18.46
CA ASP A 215 9.24 25.96 19.67
C ASP A 215 10.62 25.56 20.20
N PHE A 216 10.94 24.25 20.18
CA PHE A 216 12.29 23.75 20.49
C PHE A 216 13.34 24.35 19.53
N GLY A 217 13.08 24.34 18.22
CA GLY A 217 13.99 24.90 17.21
C GLY A 217 14.20 26.40 17.35
N VAL A 218 13.15 27.16 17.67
CA VAL A 218 13.22 28.60 17.95
C VAL A 218 14.04 28.86 19.22
N ALA A 219 13.81 28.11 20.29
CA ALA A 219 14.59 28.23 21.52
C ALA A 219 16.06 27.88 21.29
N LYS A 220 16.34 26.77 20.60
CA LYS A 220 17.68 26.35 20.19
C LYS A 220 18.40 27.43 19.38
N CYS A 221 17.71 28.03 18.42
CA CYS A 221 18.25 29.14 17.62
C CYS A 221 18.56 30.36 18.49
N LYS A 222 17.65 30.77 19.38
CA LYS A 222 17.82 31.93 20.28
C LYS A 222 19.02 31.79 21.23
N LEU A 223 19.42 30.57 21.54
CA LEU A 223 20.58 30.26 22.37
C LEU A 223 21.93 30.37 21.64
N GLY A 224 21.96 30.58 20.32
CA GLY A 224 23.20 30.74 19.54
C GLY A 224 24.15 29.55 19.71
N ASP A 225 25.41 29.82 20.05
CA ASP A 225 26.43 28.78 20.27
C ASP A 225 26.07 27.80 21.40
N ALA A 226 25.44 28.28 22.48
CA ALA A 226 24.97 27.43 23.58
C ALA A 226 23.79 26.53 23.16
N GLY A 227 23.09 26.88 22.09
CA GLY A 227 22.04 26.06 21.51
C GLY A 227 22.55 24.85 20.74
N LYS A 228 23.83 24.80 20.35
CA LYS A 228 24.38 23.69 19.57
C LYS A 228 24.24 22.34 20.29
N ASP A 229 24.46 22.35 21.60
CA ASP A 229 24.38 21.16 22.46
C ASP A 229 22.96 20.86 22.97
N LEU A 230 22.00 21.76 22.71
CA LEU A 230 20.60 21.52 23.03
C LEU A 230 20.01 20.53 22.00
N THR A 231 19.61 19.34 22.46
CA THR A 231 19.02 18.28 21.65
C THR A 231 17.68 17.87 22.23
N ILE A 232 16.85 17.19 21.44
CA ILE A 232 15.63 16.57 21.98
C ILE A 232 16.04 15.26 22.64
N LYS A 233 15.69 15.10 23.92
CA LYS A 233 15.95 13.92 24.75
C LYS A 233 14.94 12.81 24.49
N HIS A 234 13.65 13.17 24.42
CA HIS A 234 12.56 12.26 24.04
C HIS A 234 11.31 13.07 23.66
N ASP A 235 10.35 12.39 23.04
CA ASP A 235 9.03 12.94 22.76
C ASP A 235 8.16 12.94 24.01
N GLY A 236 7.22 13.87 24.10
CA GLY A 236 6.43 14.17 25.30
C GLY A 236 7.10 15.18 26.22
N GLU A 237 6.36 15.61 27.24
CA GLU A 237 6.84 16.58 28.22
C GLU A 237 8.04 16.06 29.03
N CYS A 238 8.98 16.94 29.35
CA CYS A 238 9.98 16.65 30.37
C CYS A 238 9.31 16.44 31.72
N GLY A 239 9.79 15.43 32.44
CA GLY A 239 9.31 15.14 33.77
C GLY A 239 7.96 14.41 33.74
N ASP A 240 8.07 13.09 33.63
CA ASP A 240 7.33 12.20 34.52
C ASP A 240 8.30 11.14 35.03
N LYS A 241 9.53 11.56 35.41
CA LYS A 241 10.46 10.68 36.14
C LYS A 241 9.77 10.16 37.41
N ALA A 242 8.97 10.98 38.08
CA ALA A 242 8.17 10.57 39.24
C ALA A 242 7.10 9.54 38.88
N LYS A 243 6.27 9.74 37.83
CA LYS A 243 5.24 8.75 37.45
C LYS A 243 5.82 7.50 36.81
N ARG A 244 6.93 7.57 36.06
CA ARG A 244 7.64 6.40 35.52
C ARG A 244 8.36 5.62 36.62
N ALA A 245 9.00 6.29 37.57
CA ALA A 245 9.57 5.65 38.76
C ALA A 245 8.47 5.04 39.65
N LEU A 246 7.34 5.73 39.83
CA LEU A 246 6.17 5.24 40.56
C LEU A 246 5.53 4.02 39.87
N ARG A 247 5.43 4.00 38.54
CA ARG A 247 4.98 2.82 37.76
C ARG A 247 5.96 1.64 37.91
N ALA A 248 7.26 1.90 37.87
CA ALA A 248 8.30 0.88 38.05
C ALA A 248 8.38 0.34 39.49
N GLU A 249 8.02 1.15 40.49
CA GLU A 249 8.07 0.79 41.92
C GLU A 249 6.76 0.17 42.43
N ILE A 250 5.59 0.57 41.92
CA ILE A 250 4.28 0.06 42.36
C ILE A 250 3.77 -1.08 41.47
N GLY A 251 4.23 -1.20 40.21
CA GLY A 251 3.78 -2.23 39.27
C GLY A 251 2.37 -1.98 38.71
N CYS A 252 1.89 -0.74 38.78
CA CYS A 252 0.56 -0.33 38.31
C CYS A 252 0.64 0.41 36.97
N GLU A 253 -0.29 0.14 36.07
CA GLU A 253 -0.48 0.93 34.85
C GLU A 253 -1.21 2.24 35.19
N ILE A 254 -0.45 3.29 35.49
CA ILE A 254 -1.00 4.58 35.90
C ILE A 254 -1.21 5.45 34.66
N GLY A 255 -2.29 5.25 33.91
CA GLY A 255 -2.60 6.07 32.73
C GLY A 255 -4.04 5.87 32.27
N CYS A 256 -4.84 6.93 32.34
CA CYS A 256 -6.23 6.89 31.90
C CYS A 256 -6.44 7.90 30.78
N VAL A 257 -7.24 7.53 29.79
CA VAL A 257 -7.82 8.50 28.85
C VAL A 257 -8.68 9.47 29.65
N ASP A 258 -8.64 10.76 29.29
CA ASP A 258 -9.45 11.80 29.94
C ASP A 258 -10.89 11.72 29.45
N GLU A 259 -11.60 10.69 29.91
CA GLU A 259 -12.98 10.39 29.58
C GLU A 259 -13.83 10.38 30.86
N TYR A 260 -14.98 11.05 30.85
CA TYR A 260 -15.88 11.13 32.00
C TYR A 260 -17.06 10.17 31.85
N VAL A 261 -16.87 8.94 32.33
CA VAL A 261 -17.88 7.88 32.42
C VAL A 261 -17.86 7.37 33.87
N PRO A 262 -18.50 8.09 34.81
CA PRO A 262 -18.24 7.92 36.23
C PRO A 262 -18.68 6.55 36.75
N VAL A 263 -17.97 6.05 37.77
CA VAL A 263 -18.34 4.83 38.49
C VAL A 263 -18.27 5.04 39.99
N CYS A 264 -19.15 4.37 40.74
CA CYS A 264 -19.13 4.39 42.19
C CYS A 264 -18.31 3.21 42.72
N GLY A 265 -17.26 3.49 43.50
CA GLY A 265 -16.44 2.47 44.17
C GLY A 265 -17.09 1.93 45.44
N SER A 266 -16.63 0.76 45.90
CA SER A 266 -17.05 0.12 47.16
C SER A 266 -16.70 0.94 48.41
N ASP A 267 -15.81 1.92 48.26
CA ASP A 267 -15.46 2.93 49.26
C ASP A 267 -16.38 4.16 49.25
N MET A 268 -17.45 4.15 48.44
CA MET A 268 -18.40 5.25 48.23
C MET A 268 -17.77 6.50 47.61
N ILE A 269 -16.63 6.35 46.91
CA ILE A 269 -16.01 7.41 46.12
C ILE A 269 -16.44 7.28 44.66
N THR A 270 -16.74 8.42 44.03
CA THR A 270 -16.98 8.48 42.58
C THR A 270 -15.67 8.66 41.84
N TYR A 271 -15.37 7.74 40.93
CA TYR A 271 -14.23 7.79 40.04
C TYR A 271 -14.68 8.28 38.67
N ARG A 272 -13.85 9.05 37.93
CA ARG A 272 -14.27 9.60 36.63
C ARG A 272 -14.48 8.53 35.57
N ASN A 273 -13.78 7.41 35.70
CA ASN A 273 -13.95 6.24 34.86
C ASN A 273 -13.41 4.97 35.53
N LYS A 274 -13.70 3.82 34.92
CA LYS A 274 -13.23 2.50 35.39
C LYS A 274 -11.71 2.40 35.45
N CYS A 275 -11.00 3.14 34.59
CA CYS A 275 -9.54 3.17 34.65
C CYS A 275 -9.07 3.85 35.94
N GLU A 276 -9.64 5.00 36.32
CA GLU A 276 -9.27 5.68 37.57
C GLU A 276 -9.57 4.85 38.82
N LEU A 277 -10.69 4.10 38.82
CA LEU A 277 -11.00 3.13 39.89
C LEU A 277 -9.92 2.05 39.99
N ARG A 278 -9.48 1.47 38.85
CA ARG A 278 -8.42 0.43 38.81
C ARG A 278 -7.06 0.98 39.23
N VAL A 279 -6.75 2.22 38.84
CA VAL A 279 -5.54 2.91 39.28
C VAL A 279 -5.57 3.11 40.79
N ALA A 280 -6.71 3.54 41.36
CA ALA A 280 -6.89 3.64 42.80
C ALA A 280 -6.71 2.28 43.49
N GLN A 281 -7.39 1.23 43.03
CA GLN A 281 -7.27 -0.14 43.55
C GLN A 281 -5.82 -0.64 43.58
N CYS A 282 -5.09 -0.37 42.51
CA CYS A 282 -3.71 -0.80 42.36
C CYS A 282 -2.74 0.04 43.23
N THR A 283 -2.93 1.37 43.27
CA THR A 283 -2.07 2.29 44.04
C THR A 283 -2.29 2.17 45.55
N THR A 284 -3.51 1.90 46.01
CA THR A 284 -3.81 1.63 47.41
C THR A 284 -3.49 0.19 47.83
N LYS A 285 -3.21 -0.70 46.86
CA LYS A 285 -3.09 -2.15 47.04
C LYS A 285 -4.29 -2.74 47.80
N ASP A 286 -5.47 -2.18 47.57
CA ASP A 286 -6.71 -2.61 48.22
C ASP A 286 -7.52 -3.51 47.26
N PRO A 287 -7.47 -4.84 47.42
CA PRO A 287 -8.23 -5.74 46.56
C PRO A 287 -9.75 -5.65 46.79
N THR A 288 -10.20 -4.97 47.85
CA THR A 288 -11.63 -4.81 48.18
C THR A 288 -12.27 -3.58 47.53
N LEU A 289 -11.45 -2.68 46.96
CA LEU A 289 -11.93 -1.57 46.16
C LEU A 289 -12.41 -2.06 44.79
N VAL A 290 -13.72 -2.15 44.61
CA VAL A 290 -14.38 -2.65 43.40
C VAL A 290 -15.47 -1.69 42.95
N GLU A 291 -15.92 -1.83 41.71
CA GLU A 291 -17.06 -1.09 41.19
C GLU A 291 -18.35 -1.59 41.86
N LEU A 292 -19.12 -0.69 42.50
CA LEU A 292 -20.47 -0.99 42.99
C LEU A 292 -21.50 -0.87 41.88
N TYR A 293 -21.49 0.25 41.16
CA TYR A 293 -22.38 0.50 40.02
C TYR A 293 -21.84 1.63 39.14
N GLU A 294 -22.32 1.68 37.89
CA GLU A 294 -22.04 2.76 36.96
C GLU A 294 -22.79 4.05 37.34
N GLY A 295 -22.10 5.17 37.27
CA GLY A 295 -22.59 6.48 37.66
C GLY A 295 -21.93 7.02 38.93
N VAL A 296 -22.35 8.22 39.32
CA VAL A 296 -21.87 8.88 40.54
C VAL A 296 -22.47 8.24 41.80
N CYS A 297 -21.69 8.15 42.88
CA CYS A 297 -22.18 7.66 44.16
C CYS A 297 -23.31 8.54 44.69
N ARG A 298 -24.40 7.91 45.12
CA ARG A 298 -25.54 8.57 45.78
C ARG A 298 -25.51 8.25 47.27
N ARG A 299 -25.75 9.28 48.09
CA ARG A 299 -25.91 9.15 49.55
C ARG A 299 -27.22 8.48 49.92
#